data_AF-A0A7V1Y6X0-F1
#
_entry.id   AF-A0A7V1Y6X0-F1
#
_cell.length_a   1.000
_cell.length_b   1.000
_cell.length_c   1.000
_cell.angle_alpha   90.00
_cell.angle_beta   90.00
_cell.angle_gamma   90.00
#
_symmetry.space_group_name_H-M   'P 1'
#
loop_
_entity.id
_entity.type
_entity.pdbx_description
1 polymer ?
#
loop_
_entity_poly.entity_id
_entity_poly.type
_entity_poly.pdbx_seq_one_letter_code
_entity_poly.pdbx_strand_id
1 'polypeptide(L)'
;MADSHAFELTVSHAALPGLAQSINARLAPGSEPISTADLQALAQSTKPSELRLSLIFPSDQALSVLALEHPEQVVQPGSVALAQVFLAATTCADRLDVCFFSTSRALASAMRESGEVRSFFASLREHAIDAQVREVNEWHESKLL
;
A
#
# COMPACT_ATOMS: atom_id res chain seq x y z
N MET A 1 -2.56 17.02 -11.84
CA MET A 1 -1.21 16.52 -11.55
C MET A 1 -1.29 16.00 -10.13
N ALA A 2 -1.02 14.72 -9.89
CA ALA A 2 -1.28 14.13 -8.58
C ALA A 2 -0.13 14.33 -7.61
N ASP A 3 -0.41 15.03 -6.51
CA ASP A 3 0.55 15.28 -5.44
C ASP A 3 0.49 14.21 -4.34
N SER A 4 -0.62 13.47 -4.25
CA SER A 4 -0.77 12.31 -3.37
C SER A 4 -1.73 11.28 -3.95
N HIS A 5 -1.55 10.03 -3.55
CA HIS A 5 -2.42 8.92 -3.93
C HIS A 5 -2.44 7.89 -2.80
N ALA A 6 -3.62 7.36 -2.50
CA ALA A 6 -3.80 6.42 -1.41
C ALA A 6 -4.78 5.29 -1.76
N PHE A 7 -4.62 4.16 -1.08
CA PHE A 7 -5.56 3.05 -1.06
C PHE A 7 -6.03 2.80 0.37
N GLU A 8 -7.34 2.81 0.57
CA GLU A 8 -7.97 2.67 1.88
C GLU A 8 -8.88 1.45 1.91
N LEU A 9 -8.85 0.73 3.03
CA LEU A 9 -9.75 -0.39 3.27
C LEU A 9 -10.04 -0.54 4.76
N THR A 10 -11.22 -1.05 5.09
CA THR A 10 -11.63 -1.33 6.47
C THR A 10 -11.59 -2.83 6.71
N VAL A 11 -10.82 -3.26 7.71
CA VAL A 11 -10.58 -4.68 8.00
C VAL A 11 -11.01 -5.05 9.41
N SER A 12 -11.50 -6.28 9.58
CA SER A 12 -11.77 -6.83 10.92
C SER A 12 -10.48 -7.33 11.56
N HIS A 13 -10.45 -7.42 12.90
CA HIS A 13 -9.31 -8.03 13.61
C HIS A 13 -9.00 -9.46 13.14
N ALA A 14 -10.01 -10.23 12.74
CA ALA A 14 -9.86 -11.60 12.25
C ALA A 14 -9.17 -11.68 10.88
N ALA A 15 -9.23 -10.62 10.06
CA ALA A 15 -8.63 -10.56 8.74
C ALA A 15 -7.16 -10.09 8.76
N LEU A 16 -6.66 -9.57 9.90
CA LEU A 16 -5.30 -9.06 10.01
C LEU A 16 -4.20 -10.08 9.65
N PRO A 17 -4.30 -11.38 10.01
CA PRO A 17 -3.30 -12.36 9.59
C PRO A 17 -3.21 -12.48 8.07
N GLY A 18 -4.35 -12.51 7.38
CA GLY A 18 -4.42 -12.59 5.92
C GLY A 18 -3.88 -11.32 5.25
N LEU A 19 -4.26 -10.15 5.76
CA LEU A 19 -3.75 -8.87 5.28
C LEU A 19 -2.22 -8.79 5.41
N ALA A 20 -1.68 -9.12 6.60
CA ALA A 20 -0.23 -9.13 6.84
C ALA A 20 0.49 -10.09 5.89
N GLN A 21 -0.07 -11.28 5.65
CA GLN A 21 0.48 -12.25 4.69
C GLN A 21 0.52 -11.68 3.26
N SER A 22 -0.56 -11.06 2.79
CA SER A 22 -0.62 -10.46 1.45
C SER A 22 0.37 -9.31 1.28
N ILE A 23 0.57 -8.48 2.31
CA ILE A 23 1.61 -7.44 2.28
C ILE A 23 3.01 -8.06 2.25
N ASN A 24 3.28 -9.02 3.13
CA ASN A 24 4.58 -9.68 3.25
C ASN A 24 4.99 -10.41 1.95
N ALA A 25 4.02 -10.95 1.21
CA ALA A 25 4.27 -11.59 -0.09
C ALA A 25 4.81 -10.62 -1.16
N ARG A 26 4.69 -9.30 -0.94
CA ARG A 26 5.18 -8.25 -1.84
C ARG A 26 6.31 -7.43 -1.27
N LEU A 27 6.75 -7.68 -0.04
CA LEU A 27 7.87 -6.93 0.55
C LEU A 27 9.16 -7.16 -0.24
N ALA A 28 9.95 -6.09 -0.37
CA ALA A 28 11.26 -6.17 -0.98
C ALA A 28 12.22 -7.03 -0.14
N PRO A 29 13.17 -7.76 -0.76
CA PRO A 29 14.18 -8.53 -0.04
C PRO A 29 14.90 -7.68 1.01
N GLY A 30 15.04 -8.24 2.22
CA GLY A 30 15.66 -7.55 3.35
C GLY A 30 14.73 -6.62 4.14
N SER A 31 13.46 -6.46 3.73
CA SER A 31 12.45 -5.79 4.58
C SER A 31 12.07 -6.68 5.76
N GLU A 32 11.82 -6.07 6.91
CA GLU A 32 11.25 -6.79 8.06
C GLU A 32 9.78 -7.15 7.76
N PRO A 33 9.37 -8.41 8.01
CA PRO A 33 7.99 -8.81 7.82
C PRO A 33 7.08 -8.12 8.81
N ILE A 34 5.87 -7.76 8.35
CA ILE A 34 4.84 -7.15 9.17
C ILE A 34 4.06 -8.25 9.90
N SER A 35 3.88 -8.09 11.19
CA SER A 35 3.03 -8.96 12.01
C SER A 35 1.64 -8.35 12.23
N THR A 36 0.69 -9.17 12.69
CA THR A 36 -0.62 -8.66 13.12
C THR A 36 -0.51 -7.70 14.31
N ALA A 37 0.50 -7.91 15.17
CA ALA A 37 0.77 -7.03 16.30
C ALA A 37 1.22 -5.65 15.82
N ASP A 38 1.99 -5.56 14.75
CA ASP A 38 2.42 -4.27 14.18
C ASP A 38 1.23 -3.49 13.61
N LEU A 39 0.32 -4.17 12.89
CA LEU A 39 -0.91 -3.55 12.39
C LEU A 39 -1.82 -3.05 13.52
N GLN A 40 -1.94 -3.81 14.60
CA GLN A 40 -2.70 -3.40 15.78
C GLN A 40 -2.02 -2.24 16.51
N ALA A 41 -0.69 -2.30 16.68
CA ALA A 41 0.08 -1.25 17.34
C ALA A 41 0.01 0.07 16.56
N LEU A 42 0.05 0.02 15.23
CA LEU A 42 -0.21 1.19 14.37
C LEU A 42 -1.58 1.80 14.70
N ALA A 43 -2.64 0.98 14.69
CA ALA A 43 -4.00 1.45 14.89
C ALA A 43 -4.32 1.96 16.31
N GLN A 44 -3.53 1.57 17.31
CA GLN A 44 -3.71 1.93 18.72
C GLN A 44 -2.78 3.06 19.17
N SER A 45 -1.85 3.49 18.32
CA SER A 45 -0.92 4.56 18.65
C SER A 45 -1.65 5.87 18.90
N THR A 46 -1.35 6.51 20.03
CA THR A 46 -1.89 7.84 20.39
C THR A 46 -1.21 8.99 19.63
N LYS A 47 -0.17 8.68 18.87
CA LYS A 47 0.52 9.60 17.96
C LYS A 47 0.39 9.06 16.53
N PRO A 48 0.40 9.94 15.50
CA PRO A 48 0.50 9.49 14.12
C PRO A 48 1.70 8.55 13.97
N SER A 49 1.43 7.29 13.65
CA SER A 49 2.44 6.27 13.40
C SER A 49 2.19 5.66 12.02
N GLU A 50 3.28 5.36 11.34
CA GLU A 50 3.26 4.80 9.99
C GLU A 50 4.37 3.77 9.87
N LEU A 51 4.10 2.68 9.14
CA LEU A 51 5.13 1.75 8.70
C LEU A 51 5.55 2.11 7.29
N ARG A 52 6.84 2.26 7.07
CA ARG A 52 7.40 2.49 5.73
C ARG A 52 7.71 1.16 5.07
N LEU A 53 7.06 0.89 3.95
CA LEU A 53 7.17 -0.33 3.19
C LEU A 53 7.89 -0.10 1.86
N SER A 54 8.53 -1.16 1.39
CA SER A 54 9.04 -1.28 0.02
C SER A 54 8.38 -2.47 -0.63
N LEU A 55 7.53 -2.24 -1.62
CA LEU A 55 6.72 -3.27 -2.27
C LEU A 55 7.20 -3.53 -3.70
N ILE A 56 7.37 -4.80 -4.08
CA ILE A 56 7.88 -5.20 -5.40
C ILE A 56 6.76 -5.63 -6.33
N PHE A 57 6.82 -5.09 -7.54
CA PHE A 57 5.89 -5.40 -8.62
C PHE A 57 6.64 -5.80 -9.89
N PRO A 58 6.04 -6.65 -10.74
CA PRO A 58 6.47 -6.79 -12.13
C PRO A 58 6.48 -5.44 -12.82
N SER A 59 7.46 -5.19 -13.68
CA SER A 59 7.56 -3.92 -14.39
C SER A 59 6.47 -3.82 -15.45
N ASP A 60 5.56 -2.86 -15.28
CA ASP A 60 4.63 -2.41 -16.33
C ASP A 60 5.06 -1.04 -16.90
N GLN A 61 4.25 -0.42 -17.75
CA GLN A 61 4.60 0.85 -18.38
C GLN A 61 4.88 1.97 -17.35
N ALA A 62 4.03 2.11 -16.33
CA ALA A 62 4.17 3.17 -15.34
C ALA A 62 5.39 2.94 -14.44
N LEU A 63 5.60 1.70 -14.00
CA LEU A 63 6.76 1.32 -13.20
C LEU A 63 8.07 1.39 -14.00
N SER A 64 8.01 1.15 -15.32
CA SER A 64 9.18 1.32 -16.19
C SER A 64 9.59 2.79 -16.31
N VAL A 65 8.64 3.72 -16.37
CA VAL A 65 8.93 5.17 -16.33
C VAL A 65 9.57 5.54 -15.00
N LEU A 66 8.98 5.08 -13.88
CA LEU A 66 9.53 5.29 -12.56
C LEU A 66 10.97 4.77 -12.45
N ALA A 67 11.25 3.58 -12.98
CA ALA A 67 12.58 2.98 -12.98
C ALA A 67 13.61 3.73 -13.85
N LEU A 68 13.17 4.42 -14.91
CA LEU A 68 14.06 5.27 -15.73
C LEU A 68 14.46 6.54 -14.97
N GLU A 69 13.51 7.12 -14.21
CA GLU A 69 13.75 8.31 -13.39
C GLU A 69 14.50 7.98 -12.09
N HIS A 70 14.27 6.79 -11.55
CA HIS A 70 14.81 6.28 -10.29
C HIS A 70 15.39 4.87 -10.46
N PRO A 71 16.57 4.72 -11.10
CA PRO A 71 17.18 3.41 -11.35
C PRO A 71 17.42 2.58 -10.08
N GLU A 72 17.58 3.24 -8.93
CA GLU A 72 17.74 2.60 -7.62
C GLU A 72 16.51 1.79 -7.17
N GLN A 73 15.34 1.99 -7.79
CA GLN A 73 14.13 1.24 -7.51
C GLN A 73 14.07 -0.11 -8.24
N VAL A 74 14.96 -0.36 -9.20
CA VAL A 74 15.05 -1.66 -9.89
C VAL A 74 15.71 -2.67 -8.96
N VAL A 75 14.93 -3.65 -8.50
CA VAL A 75 15.45 -4.68 -7.57
C VAL A 75 16.09 -5.83 -8.32
N GLN A 76 15.48 -6.24 -9.43
CA GLN A 76 15.94 -7.32 -10.29
C GLN A 76 15.39 -7.12 -11.71
N PRO A 77 15.93 -7.81 -12.73
CA PRO A 77 15.42 -7.70 -14.10
C PRO A 77 13.91 -7.93 -14.17
N GLY A 78 13.18 -6.93 -14.66
CA GLY A 78 11.71 -6.99 -14.80
C GLY A 78 10.91 -6.75 -13.53
N SER A 79 11.53 -6.28 -12.43
CA SER A 79 10.80 -5.91 -11.21
C SER A 79 11.26 -4.56 -10.64
N VAL A 80 10.30 -3.76 -10.20
CA VAL A 80 10.51 -2.42 -9.64
C VAL A 80 9.90 -2.38 -8.24
N ALA A 81 10.63 -1.81 -7.29
CA ALA A 81 10.14 -1.56 -5.94
C ALA A 81 9.51 -0.18 -5.85
N LEU A 82 8.26 -0.11 -5.40
CA LEU A 82 7.72 1.10 -4.80
C LEU A 82 8.31 1.24 -3.40
N ALA A 83 9.51 1.83 -3.32
CA ALA A 83 10.14 2.15 -2.05
C ALA A 83 9.47 3.39 -1.45
N GLN A 84 9.06 3.36 -0.18
CA GLN A 84 8.35 4.45 0.53
C GLN A 84 6.81 4.45 0.36
N VAL A 85 6.19 3.27 0.35
CA VAL A 85 4.75 3.16 0.60
C VAL A 85 4.54 3.18 2.10
N PHE A 86 3.84 4.20 2.60
CA PHE A 86 3.51 4.33 4.01
C PHE A 86 2.20 3.61 4.30
N LEU A 87 2.17 2.88 5.40
CA LEU A 87 1.01 2.18 5.93
C LEU A 87 0.63 2.82 7.27
N ALA A 88 -0.54 3.43 7.31
CA ALA A 88 -1.15 3.92 8.53
C ALA A 88 -2.40 3.09 8.85
N ALA A 89 -2.75 2.99 10.12
CA ALA A 89 -3.98 2.36 10.56
C ALA A 89 -4.62 3.18 11.68
N THR A 90 -5.95 3.13 11.78
CA THR A 90 -6.71 3.75 12.87
C THR A 90 -7.75 2.77 13.38
N THR A 91 -7.87 2.63 14.70
CA THR A 91 -8.91 1.80 15.30
C THR A 91 -10.25 2.54 15.26
N CYS A 92 -11.28 1.91 14.70
CA CYS A 92 -12.66 2.38 14.73
C CYS A 92 -13.53 1.29 15.36
N ALA A 93 -13.95 1.46 16.61
CA ALA A 93 -14.73 0.46 17.35
C ALA A 93 -14.10 -0.95 17.34
N ASP A 94 -14.65 -1.88 16.56
CA ASP A 94 -14.26 -3.29 16.43
C ASP A 94 -13.50 -3.63 15.13
N ARG A 95 -13.02 -2.61 14.42
CA ARG A 95 -12.34 -2.72 13.12
C ARG A 95 -11.21 -1.72 12.99
N LEU A 96 -10.37 -1.94 11.97
CA LEU A 96 -9.24 -1.07 11.63
C LEU A 96 -9.48 -0.46 10.25
N ASP A 97 -9.36 0.85 10.16
CA ASP A 97 -9.24 1.56 8.89
C ASP A 97 -7.75 1.63 8.55
N VAL A 98 -7.39 1.09 7.38
CA VAL A 98 -6.00 0.93 6.92
C VAL A 98 -5.82 1.78 5.68
N CYS A 99 -4.74 2.57 5.64
CA CYS A 99 -4.42 3.47 4.54
C CYS A 99 -2.99 3.22 4.06
N PHE A 100 -2.84 2.98 2.77
CA PHE A 100 -1.56 2.92 2.07
C PHE A 100 -1.39 4.18 1.24
N PHE A 101 -0.32 4.92 1.43
CA PHE A 101 -0.09 6.17 0.70
C PHE A 101 1.38 6.39 0.38
N SER A 102 1.64 7.32 -0.52
CA SER A 102 2.98 7.84 -0.80
C SER A 102 2.99 9.35 -0.68
N THR A 103 4.10 9.89 -0.18
CA THR A 103 4.39 11.33 -0.13
C THR A 103 5.27 11.80 -1.29
N SER A 104 5.81 10.87 -2.10
CA SER A 104 6.53 11.19 -3.33
C SER A 104 5.56 11.24 -4.51
N ARG A 105 5.65 12.32 -5.29
CA ARG A 105 4.86 12.53 -6.50
C ARG A 105 5.10 11.46 -7.57
N ALA A 106 6.36 11.03 -7.76
CA ALA A 106 6.70 10.00 -8.75
C ALA A 106 6.04 8.66 -8.37
N LEU A 107 6.13 8.30 -7.09
CA LEU A 107 5.50 7.10 -6.55
C LEU A 107 3.97 7.19 -6.55
N ALA A 108 3.39 8.33 -6.19
CA ALA A 108 1.94 8.53 -6.24
C ALA A 108 1.41 8.37 -7.67
N SER A 109 2.15 8.88 -8.67
CA SER A 109 1.83 8.68 -10.08
C SER A 109 1.93 7.20 -10.47
N ALA A 110 2.99 6.51 -10.05
CA ALA A 110 3.16 5.08 -10.30
C ALA A 110 2.07 4.22 -9.63
N MET A 111 1.68 4.54 -8.39
CA MET A 111 0.59 3.85 -7.69
C MET A 111 -0.75 4.00 -8.43
N ARG A 112 -1.02 5.18 -8.99
CA ARG A 112 -2.24 5.48 -9.75
C ARG A 112 -2.27 4.90 -11.16
N GLU A 113 -1.11 4.77 -11.80
CA GLU A 113 -1.04 4.43 -13.23
C GLU A 113 -0.63 2.97 -13.47
N SER A 114 0.06 2.34 -12.52
CA SER A 114 0.48 0.95 -12.64
C SER A 114 -0.71 0.00 -12.49
N GLY A 115 -0.91 -0.85 -13.50
CA GLY A 115 -1.89 -1.91 -13.47
C GLY A 115 -1.53 -2.98 -12.44
N GLU A 116 -0.24 -3.29 -12.28
CA GLU A 116 0.26 -4.28 -11.31
C GLU A 116 0.03 -3.81 -9.87
N VAL A 117 0.34 -2.54 -9.58
CA VAL A 117 0.15 -1.96 -8.24
C VAL A 117 -1.34 -1.91 -7.89
N ARG A 118 -2.18 -1.40 -8.81
CA ARG A 118 -3.63 -1.34 -8.59
C ARG A 118 -4.25 -2.73 -8.44
N SER A 119 -3.79 -3.71 -9.21
CA SER A 119 -4.27 -5.09 -9.10
C SER A 119 -3.94 -5.71 -7.74
N PHE A 120 -2.76 -5.43 -7.19
CA PHE A 120 -2.41 -5.85 -5.83
C PHE A 120 -3.29 -5.19 -4.77
N PHE A 121 -3.43 -3.86 -4.78
CA PHE A 121 -4.29 -3.20 -3.80
C PHE A 121 -5.75 -3.65 -3.93
N ALA A 122 -6.22 -3.84 -5.16
CA ALA A 122 -7.54 -4.38 -5.43
C ALA A 122 -7.71 -5.83 -4.94
N SER A 123 -6.64 -6.64 -4.86
CA SER A 123 -6.73 -8.00 -4.31
C SER A 123 -6.94 -7.99 -2.79
N LEU A 124 -6.50 -6.94 -2.10
CA LEU A 124 -6.70 -6.78 -0.64
C LEU A 124 -8.18 -6.67 -0.25
N ARG A 125 -9.08 -6.46 -1.22
CA ARG A 125 -10.54 -6.50 -1.02
C ARG A 125 -11.00 -7.81 -0.35
N GLU A 126 -10.26 -8.91 -0.53
CA GLU A 126 -10.57 -10.19 0.10
C GLU A 126 -10.51 -10.14 1.65
N HIS A 127 -9.78 -9.17 2.21
CA HIS A 127 -9.64 -8.95 3.66
C HIS A 127 -10.54 -7.83 4.20
N ALA A 128 -11.19 -7.07 3.32
CA ALA A 128 -12.03 -5.94 3.69
C ALA A 128 -13.43 -6.38 4.12
N ILE A 129 -13.99 -5.72 5.15
CA ILE A 129 -15.31 -6.06 5.71
C ILE A 129 -16.43 -5.97 4.66
N ASP A 130 -16.35 -4.99 3.76
CA ASP A 130 -17.32 -4.73 2.70
C ASP A 130 -16.84 -5.21 1.32
N ALA A 131 -15.72 -5.95 1.27
CA ALA A 131 -15.03 -6.32 0.05
C ALA A 131 -14.67 -5.13 -0.84
N GLN A 132 -14.41 -3.96 -0.25
CA GLN A 132 -14.03 -2.74 -0.97
C GLN A 132 -12.62 -2.28 -0.62
N VAL A 133 -11.96 -1.75 -1.64
CA VAL A 133 -10.77 -0.91 -1.50
C VAL A 133 -11.06 0.39 -2.22
N ARG A 134 -10.84 1.51 -1.53
CA ARG A 134 -11.05 2.86 -2.03
C ARG A 134 -9.72 3.41 -2.51
N GLU A 135 -9.67 3.77 -3.78
CA GLU A 135 -8.60 4.57 -4.37
C GLU A 135 -8.93 6.05 -4.11
N VAL A 136 -8.06 6.77 -3.40
CA VAL A 136 -8.24 8.17 -2.99
C VAL A 136 -7.16 9.03 -3.63
N ASN A 137 -7.56 10.12 -4.29
CA ASN A 137 -6.65 11.06 -4.95
C ASN A 137 -6.34 12.30 -4.08
N GLU A 138 -5.52 13.22 -4.60
CA GLU A 138 -5.13 14.44 -3.88
C GLU A 138 -6.29 15.39 -3.53
N TRP A 139 -7.47 15.18 -4.14
CA TRP A 139 -8.68 15.98 -3.92
C TRP A 139 -9.67 15.30 -2.97
N HIS A 140 -9.27 14.21 -2.31
CA HIS A 140 -10.12 13.34 -1.49
C HIS A 140 -11.30 12.74 -2.26
N GLU A 141 -11.23 12.70 -3.59
CA GLU A 141 -12.19 11.96 -4.40
C GLU A 141 -11.84 10.48 -4.27
N SER A 142 -12.85 9.67 -3.97
CA SER A 142 -12.71 8.24 -3.79
C SER A 142 -13.40 7.47 -4.92
N LYS A 143 -12.73 6.42 -5.41
CA LYS A 143 -13.28 5.46 -6.36
C LYS A 143 -13.09 4.04 -5.84
N LEU A 144 -14.05 3.16 -6.10
CA LEU A 144 -13.94 1.74 -5.77
C LEU A 144 -13.09 0.99 -6.82
N LEU A 145 -12.22 0.10 -6.35
CA LEU A 145 -11.38 -0.80 -7.16
C LEU A 145 -11.97 -2.19 -7.36
#